data_AF-A0A6J5GE56-F1
#
_entry.id   AF-A0A6J5GE56-F1
#
_cell.length_a   1.000
_cell.length_b   1.000
_cell.length_c   1.000
_cell.angle_alpha   90.00
_cell.angle_beta   90.00
_cell.angle_gamma   90.00
#
_symmetry.space_group_name_H-M   'P 1'
#
loop_
_entity.id
_entity.type
_entity.pdbx_description
1 polymer ?
#
loop_
_entity_poly.entity_id
_entity_poly.type
_entity_poly.pdbx_seq_one_letter_code
_entity_poly.pdbx_strand_id
1 'polypeptide(L)'
;MTYAATNYAATNYAPMNPAMTDHPNRTLAAFAATLDFDAIPAPVVERTINLYVDWLGSALGGKGARPVETLARFARTARGAQCPQDPCDVVIDRSRSSPYFAAMTNAAASHFVEQDDVHNGSVFHPATVVFPVTLALAQALGASGREFIAAMRA
;
A
#
# COMPACT_ATOMS: atom_id res chain seq x y z
N MET A 1 25.79 52.34 -4.21
CA MET A 1 24.71 52.74 -5.12
C MET A 1 23.95 51.47 -5.50
N THR A 2 23.06 50.97 -4.63
CA THR A 2 21.62 51.27 -4.56
C THR A 2 20.84 50.76 -5.78
N TYR A 3 20.12 49.65 -5.59
CA TYR A 3 18.89 49.30 -6.31
C TYR A 3 18.05 48.50 -5.30
N ALA A 4 17.22 49.18 -4.51
CA ALA A 4 15.79 49.40 -4.76
C ALA A 4 14.98 48.10 -4.66
N ALA A 5 14.39 47.91 -3.48
CA ALA A 5 13.36 46.93 -3.20
C ALA A 5 12.09 47.29 -3.99
N THR A 6 11.57 46.36 -4.78
CA THR A 6 10.25 46.49 -5.39
C THR A 6 9.30 45.53 -4.69
N ASN A 7 8.35 46.13 -3.98
CA ASN A 7 7.22 45.50 -3.31
C ASN A 7 6.40 44.65 -4.29
N TYR A 8 6.26 43.35 -3.99
CA TYR A 8 5.20 42.54 -4.57
C TYR A 8 3.90 42.92 -3.87
N ALA A 9 3.14 43.83 -4.49
CA ALA A 9 1.80 44.18 -4.07
C ALA A 9 0.91 42.93 -4.10
N ALA A 10 0.07 42.80 -3.07
CA ALA A 10 -0.97 41.80 -2.96
C ALA A 10 -1.87 41.82 -4.21
N THR A 11 -1.67 40.87 -5.11
CA THR A 11 -2.64 40.60 -6.18
C THR A 11 -3.86 40.00 -5.51
N ASN A 12 -4.92 40.80 -5.41
CA ASN A 12 -6.26 40.38 -5.00
C ASN A 12 -6.68 39.14 -5.81
N TYR A 13 -6.59 37.96 -5.22
CA TYR A 13 -7.21 36.76 -5.77
C TYR A 13 -8.71 37.00 -5.69
N ALA A 14 -9.39 37.08 -6.84
CA ALA A 14 -10.84 37.05 -6.90
C ALA A 14 -11.35 35.83 -6.10
N PRO A 15 -12.52 35.91 -5.44
CA PRO A 15 -13.05 34.77 -4.70
C PRO A 15 -13.15 33.57 -5.64
N MET A 16 -12.46 32.49 -5.26
CA MET A 16 -12.46 31.22 -6.00
C MET A 16 -13.91 30.81 -6.27
N ASN A 17 -14.25 30.60 -7.54
CA ASN A 17 -15.57 30.15 -7.96
C ASN A 17 -15.95 28.87 -7.17
N PRO A 18 -17.08 28.82 -6.44
CA PRO A 18 -17.48 27.67 -5.64
C PRO A 18 -17.71 26.38 -6.45
N ALA A 19 -17.67 26.44 -7.78
CA ALA A 19 -17.71 25.28 -8.67
C ALA A 19 -16.34 24.57 -8.86
N MET A 20 -15.22 25.14 -8.37
CA MET A 20 -13.86 24.55 -8.51
C MET A 20 -13.47 23.56 -7.39
N THR A 21 -14.39 23.21 -6.50
CA THR A 21 -14.14 22.27 -5.40
C THR A 21 -14.39 20.80 -5.73
N ASP A 22 -14.95 20.48 -6.90
CA ASP A 22 -15.39 19.13 -7.25
C ASP A 22 -14.56 18.50 -8.39
N HIS A 23 -13.24 18.41 -8.19
CA HIS A 23 -12.38 17.63 -9.10
C HIS A 23 -12.32 16.18 -8.59
N PRO A 24 -12.62 15.15 -9.40
CA PRO A 24 -12.71 13.77 -8.93
C PRO A 24 -11.45 13.27 -8.23
N ASN A 25 -10.25 13.63 -8.73
CA ASN A 25 -8.99 13.31 -8.06
C ASN A 25 -8.86 13.96 -6.66
N ARG A 26 -9.41 15.16 -6.46
CA ARG A 26 -9.39 15.84 -5.17
C ARG A 26 -10.35 15.16 -4.19
N THR A 27 -11.53 14.79 -4.67
CA THR A 27 -12.53 14.06 -3.87
C THR A 27 -11.99 12.69 -3.45
N LEU A 28 -11.35 11.95 -4.37
CA LEU A 28 -10.72 10.67 -4.07
C LEU A 28 -9.54 10.81 -3.09
N ALA A 29 -8.64 11.77 -3.33
CA ALA A 29 -7.51 12.01 -2.44
C ALA A 29 -7.95 12.44 -1.04
N ALA A 30 -9.00 13.27 -0.94
CA ALA A 30 -9.58 13.66 0.34
C ALA A 30 -10.18 12.46 1.08
N PHE A 31 -10.97 11.64 0.38
CA PHE A 31 -11.53 10.41 0.94
C PHE A 31 -10.43 9.49 1.50
N ALA A 32 -9.40 9.21 0.70
CA ALA A 32 -8.28 8.35 1.10
C ALA A 32 -7.50 8.92 2.31
N ALA A 33 -7.30 10.24 2.36
CA ALA A 33 -6.55 10.90 3.41
C ALA A 33 -7.30 11.04 4.74
N THR A 34 -8.64 11.03 4.72
CA THR A 34 -9.48 11.24 5.91
C THR A 34 -10.27 10.00 6.32
N LEU A 35 -10.01 8.84 5.71
CA LEU A 35 -10.73 7.61 6.02
C LEU A 35 -10.36 7.14 7.43
N ASP A 36 -11.37 7.06 8.30
CA ASP A 36 -11.23 6.56 9.66
C ASP A 36 -11.80 5.14 9.78
N PHE A 37 -11.16 4.32 10.61
CA PHE A 37 -11.57 2.95 10.85
C PHE A 37 -13.01 2.86 11.39
N ASP A 38 -13.38 3.76 12.31
CA ASP A 38 -14.70 3.72 12.94
C ASP A 38 -15.84 4.12 11.98
N ALA A 39 -15.51 4.73 10.83
CA ALA A 39 -16.45 5.00 9.74
C ALA A 39 -16.68 3.79 8.82
N ILE A 40 -15.93 2.70 8.98
CA ILE A 40 -16.02 1.50 8.14
C ILE A 40 -17.12 0.57 8.67
N PRO A 41 -18.12 0.20 7.86
CA PRO A 41 -19.15 -0.74 8.30
C PRO A 41 -18.57 -2.08 8.75
N ALA A 42 -19.07 -2.67 9.83
CA ALA A 42 -18.55 -3.94 10.36
C ALA A 42 -18.47 -5.09 9.32
N PRO A 43 -19.47 -5.31 8.44
CA PRO A 43 -19.37 -6.35 7.40
C PRO A 43 -18.23 -6.10 6.40
N VAL A 44 -17.83 -4.84 6.20
CA VAL A 44 -16.69 -4.48 5.37
C VAL A 44 -15.39 -4.88 6.03
N VAL A 45 -15.23 -4.58 7.32
CA VAL A 45 -14.05 -4.96 8.11
C VAL A 45 -13.87 -6.48 8.07
N GLU A 46 -14.95 -7.23 8.32
CA GLU A 46 -14.93 -8.70 8.27
C GLU A 46 -14.53 -9.22 6.88
N ARG A 47 -15.08 -8.64 5.80
CA ARG A 47 -14.68 -9.02 4.44
C ARG A 47 -13.20 -8.72 4.20
N THR A 48 -12.69 -7.56 4.60
CA THR A 48 -11.26 -7.21 4.46
C THR A 48 -10.36 -8.21 5.18
N ILE A 49 -10.74 -8.67 6.37
CA ILE A 49 -9.99 -9.69 7.11
C ILE A 49 -10.00 -11.03 6.34
N ASN A 50 -11.15 -11.45 5.82
CA ASN A 50 -11.24 -12.69 5.04
C ASN A 50 -10.38 -12.62 3.75
N LEU A 51 -10.41 -11.49 3.04
CA LEU A 51 -9.55 -11.24 1.87
C LEU A 51 -8.06 -11.27 2.24
N TYR A 52 -7.68 -10.74 3.42
CA TYR A 52 -6.30 -10.79 3.89
C TYR A 52 -5.84 -12.23 4.18
N VAL A 53 -6.69 -13.04 4.81
CA VAL A 53 -6.39 -14.44 5.08
C VAL A 53 -6.26 -15.23 3.77
N ASP A 54 -7.13 -14.98 2.80
CA ASP A 54 -7.04 -15.57 1.46
C ASP A 54 -5.72 -15.21 0.78
N TRP A 55 -5.40 -13.91 0.74
CA TRP A 55 -4.13 -13.41 0.20
C TRP A 55 -2.92 -14.07 0.87
N LEU A 56 -2.94 -14.22 2.20
CA LEU A 56 -1.86 -14.87 2.94
C LEU A 56 -1.72 -16.35 2.55
N GLY A 57 -2.85 -17.05 2.37
CA GLY A 57 -2.89 -18.41 1.86
C GLY A 57 -2.25 -18.52 0.47
N SER A 58 -2.64 -17.63 -0.44
CA SER A 58 -2.07 -17.55 -1.80
C SER A 58 -0.56 -17.25 -1.78
N ALA A 59 -0.10 -16.31 -0.95
CA ALA A 59 1.32 -15.99 -0.78
C ALA A 59 2.12 -17.19 -0.28
N LEU A 60 1.60 -17.92 0.70
CA LEU A 60 2.23 -19.13 1.22
C LEU A 60 2.21 -20.27 0.20
N GLY A 61 1.16 -20.38 -0.62
CA GLY A 61 1.09 -21.34 -1.72
C GLY A 61 2.12 -21.08 -2.82
N GLY A 62 2.53 -19.82 -3.02
CA GLY A 62 3.60 -19.44 -3.95
C GLY A 62 5.01 -19.83 -3.48
N LYS A 63 5.18 -20.23 -2.23
CA LYS A 63 6.49 -20.62 -1.67
C LYS A 63 7.10 -21.80 -2.45
N GLY A 64 8.40 -21.72 -2.75
CA GLY A 64 9.12 -22.77 -3.46
C GLY A 64 8.93 -22.76 -4.97
N ALA A 65 8.01 -21.95 -5.50
CA ALA A 65 7.86 -21.76 -6.93
C ALA A 65 9.11 -21.09 -7.52
N ARG A 66 9.62 -21.64 -8.63
CA ARG A 66 10.85 -21.14 -9.27
C ARG A 66 10.84 -19.61 -9.54
N PRO A 67 9.75 -18.99 -10.05
CA PRO A 67 9.71 -17.55 -10.26
C PRO A 67 9.79 -16.76 -8.94
N VAL A 68 9.04 -17.18 -7.91
CA VAL A 68 9.00 -16.56 -6.58
C VAL A 68 10.39 -16.61 -5.93
N GLU A 69 11.03 -17.79 -5.94
CA GLU A 69 12.38 -17.97 -5.41
C GLU A 69 13.44 -17.16 -6.17
N THR A 70 13.24 -16.95 -7.47
CA THR A 70 14.14 -16.13 -8.29
C THR A 70 14.04 -14.66 -7.91
N LEU A 71 12.83 -14.14 -7.71
CA LEU A 71 12.60 -12.78 -7.25
C LEU A 71 13.09 -12.58 -5.82
N ALA A 72 12.86 -13.54 -4.91
CA ALA A 72 13.36 -13.47 -3.55
C ALA A 72 14.91 -13.43 -3.50
N ARG A 73 15.58 -14.21 -4.35
CA ARG A 73 17.04 -14.14 -4.52
C ARG A 73 17.48 -12.78 -5.06
N PHE A 74 16.82 -12.28 -6.09
CA PHE A 74 17.11 -10.95 -6.63
C PHE A 74 16.97 -9.87 -5.55
N ALA A 75 15.87 -9.86 -4.81
CA ALA A 75 15.60 -8.91 -3.74
C ALA A 75 16.69 -8.94 -2.67
N ARG A 76 17.12 -10.13 -2.22
CA ARG A 76 18.23 -10.28 -1.28
C ARG A 76 19.54 -9.71 -1.81
N THR A 77 19.89 -10.04 -3.05
CA THR A 77 21.13 -9.55 -3.68
C THR A 77 21.10 -8.04 -3.87
N ALA A 78 20.00 -7.49 -4.38
CA ALA A 78 19.83 -6.06 -4.65
C ALA A 78 19.79 -5.22 -3.36
N ARG A 79 19.22 -5.75 -2.27
CA ARG A 79 19.21 -5.11 -0.95
C ARG A 79 20.60 -5.09 -0.29
N GLY A 80 21.46 -6.06 -0.60
CA GLY A 80 22.77 -6.22 0.04
C GLY A 80 22.69 -6.93 1.40
N ALA A 81 23.62 -6.65 2.31
CA ALA A 81 23.77 -7.35 3.61
C ALA A 81 22.64 -7.03 4.59
N GLN A 82 21.90 -8.05 5.07
CA GLN A 82 20.70 -7.93 5.92
C GLN A 82 20.91 -6.94 7.06
N CYS A 83 19.96 -6.02 7.24
CA CYS A 83 20.03 -5.02 8.30
C CYS A 83 19.27 -5.57 9.50
N PRO A 84 19.85 -5.63 10.71
CA PRO A 84 19.13 -6.05 11.91
C PRO A 84 17.87 -5.20 12.19
N GLN A 85 17.80 -4.01 11.61
CA GLN A 85 16.68 -3.07 11.71
C GLN A 85 15.66 -3.19 10.57
N ASP A 86 15.78 -4.18 9.68
CA ASP A 86 14.79 -4.41 8.63
C ASP A 86 13.41 -4.72 9.25
N PRO A 87 12.37 -3.91 8.98
CA PRO A 87 11.12 -3.98 9.74
C PRO A 87 10.09 -4.95 9.15
N CYS A 88 10.23 -5.34 7.88
CA CYS A 88 9.16 -6.00 7.14
C CYS A 88 9.43 -7.48 6.90
N ASP A 89 8.39 -8.32 7.05
CA ASP A 89 8.51 -9.76 6.88
C ASP A 89 8.33 -10.18 5.42
N VAL A 90 9.15 -11.14 4.99
CA VAL A 90 9.00 -11.89 3.76
C VAL A 90 8.26 -13.19 4.09
N VAL A 91 7.01 -13.29 3.67
CA VAL A 91 6.05 -14.32 4.12
C VAL A 91 6.51 -15.75 3.77
N ILE A 92 7.18 -15.91 2.63
CA ILE A 92 7.58 -17.24 2.11
C ILE A 92 8.69 -17.91 2.93
N ASP A 93 9.58 -17.14 3.57
CA ASP A 93 10.77 -17.66 4.25
C ASP A 93 11.00 -17.09 5.66
N ARG A 94 10.12 -16.20 6.13
CA ARG A 94 10.18 -15.52 7.44
C ARG A 94 11.44 -14.68 7.64
N SER A 95 12.17 -14.37 6.57
CA SER A 95 13.23 -13.38 6.63
C SER A 95 12.65 -11.98 6.75
N ARG A 96 13.50 -11.04 7.17
CA ARG A 96 13.15 -9.62 7.19
C ARG A 96 13.89 -8.85 6.11
N SER A 97 13.26 -7.80 5.62
CA SER A 97 13.78 -6.96 4.56
C SER A 97 13.24 -5.52 4.68
N SER A 98 13.79 -4.62 3.86
CA SER A 98 13.23 -3.28 3.69
C SER A 98 11.80 -3.35 3.12
N PRO A 99 10.98 -2.31 3.32
CA PRO A 99 9.58 -2.32 2.90
C PRO A 99 9.39 -2.62 1.41
N TYR A 100 10.25 -2.03 0.57
CA TYR A 100 10.20 -2.20 -0.88
C TYR A 100 10.39 -3.67 -1.30
N PHE A 101 11.44 -4.32 -0.80
CA PHE A 101 11.77 -5.69 -1.19
C PHE A 101 10.86 -6.73 -0.54
N ALA A 102 10.36 -6.47 0.67
CA ALA A 102 9.36 -7.31 1.31
C ALA A 102 8.04 -7.28 0.51
N ALA A 103 7.55 -6.09 0.16
CA ALA A 103 6.35 -5.94 -0.66
C ALA A 103 6.52 -6.61 -2.03
N MET A 104 7.63 -6.39 -2.72
CA MET A 104 7.93 -7.02 -4.01
C MET A 104 7.89 -8.56 -3.94
N THR A 105 8.54 -9.14 -2.92
CA THR A 105 8.62 -10.60 -2.78
C THR A 105 7.27 -11.20 -2.41
N ASN A 106 6.54 -10.56 -1.48
CA ASN A 106 5.22 -11.02 -1.05
C ASN A 106 4.18 -10.88 -2.18
N ALA A 107 4.24 -9.81 -2.99
CA ALA A 107 3.39 -9.64 -4.17
C ALA A 107 3.61 -10.77 -5.18
N ALA A 108 4.87 -11.02 -5.54
CA ALA A 108 5.24 -12.09 -6.46
C ALA A 108 4.78 -13.47 -5.97
N ALA A 109 4.89 -13.74 -4.67
CA ALA A 109 4.43 -14.98 -4.07
C ALA A 109 2.91 -15.12 -4.14
N SER A 110 2.16 -14.06 -3.78
CA SER A 110 0.70 -14.09 -3.77
C SER A 110 0.08 -14.22 -5.15
N HIS A 111 0.75 -13.71 -6.19
CA HIS A 111 0.28 -13.77 -7.56
C HIS A 111 0.60 -15.12 -8.25
N PHE A 112 1.41 -15.98 -7.64
CA PHE A 112 1.87 -17.21 -8.30
C PHE A 112 0.77 -18.27 -8.43
N VAL A 113 -0.02 -18.47 -7.37
CA VAL A 113 -1.06 -19.53 -7.34
C VAL A 113 -2.33 -19.09 -8.07
N GLU A 114 -2.48 -17.80 -8.36
CA GLU A 114 -3.65 -17.20 -9.03
C GLU A 114 -4.99 -17.64 -8.40
N GLN A 115 -4.98 -17.96 -7.11
CA GLN A 115 -6.16 -18.24 -6.29
C GLN A 115 -6.69 -17.00 -5.57
N ASP A 116 -6.07 -15.84 -5.82
CA ASP A 116 -6.44 -14.60 -5.18
C ASP A 116 -7.77 -14.07 -5.72
N ASP A 117 -8.53 -13.41 -4.83
CA ASP A 117 -9.90 -12.96 -5.10
C ASP A 117 -10.05 -12.25 -6.46
N VAL A 118 -10.89 -12.81 -7.34
CA VAL A 118 -11.40 -12.10 -8.52
C VAL A 118 -12.46 -11.11 -8.07
N HIS A 119 -12.20 -9.81 -8.23
CA HIS A 119 -13.29 -8.84 -8.17
C HIS A 119 -14.04 -8.84 -9.52
N ASN A 120 -15.21 -9.50 -9.56
CA ASN A 120 -16.04 -9.66 -10.75
C ASN A 120 -16.44 -8.33 -11.43
N GLY A 121 -16.43 -7.20 -10.70
CA GLY A 121 -16.73 -5.87 -11.24
C GLY A 121 -15.56 -5.23 -12.01
N SER A 122 -14.32 -5.67 -11.80
CA SER A 122 -13.13 -5.04 -12.38
C SER A 122 -12.22 -5.99 -13.18
N VAL A 123 -12.45 -7.31 -13.13
CA VAL A 123 -11.56 -8.34 -13.72
C VAL A 123 -10.11 -8.05 -13.31
N PHE A 124 -9.90 -7.81 -12.01
CA PHE A 124 -8.62 -7.38 -11.45
C PHE A 124 -8.35 -8.12 -10.14
N HIS A 125 -7.07 -8.28 -9.85
CA HIS A 125 -6.48 -8.95 -8.69
C HIS A 125 -5.93 -7.90 -7.71
N PRO A 126 -6.77 -7.04 -7.07
CA PRO A 126 -6.27 -5.95 -6.25
C PRO A 126 -5.50 -6.44 -5.01
N ALA A 127 -5.83 -7.64 -4.52
CA ALA A 127 -5.26 -8.23 -3.32
C ALA A 127 -3.73 -8.43 -3.43
N THR A 128 -3.23 -8.89 -4.59
CA THR A 128 -1.80 -9.16 -4.80
C THR A 128 -0.94 -7.91 -4.89
N VAL A 129 -1.56 -6.73 -4.99
CA VAL A 129 -0.87 -5.43 -5.02
C VAL A 129 -1.05 -4.68 -3.70
N VAL A 130 -2.28 -4.61 -3.18
CA VAL A 130 -2.61 -3.81 -1.99
C VAL A 130 -2.08 -4.46 -0.72
N PHE A 131 -2.39 -5.74 -0.46
CA PHE A 131 -1.96 -6.40 0.78
C PHE A 131 -0.45 -6.43 1.03
N PRO A 132 0.41 -6.80 0.05
CA PRO A 132 1.85 -6.84 0.31
C PRO A 132 2.44 -5.46 0.60
N VAL A 133 1.93 -4.41 -0.08
CA VAL A 133 2.39 -3.04 0.11
C VAL A 133 1.91 -2.50 1.45
N THR A 134 0.61 -2.63 1.75
CA THR A 134 0.05 -2.14 3.01
C THR A 134 0.65 -2.88 4.20
N LEU A 135 0.95 -4.19 4.07
CA LEU A 135 1.60 -4.96 5.15
C LEU A 135 3.02 -4.44 5.41
N ALA A 136 3.80 -4.25 4.34
CA ALA A 136 5.15 -3.71 4.47
C ALA A 136 5.16 -2.32 5.11
N LEU A 137 4.28 -1.41 4.66
CA LEU A 137 4.19 -0.06 5.23
C LEU A 137 3.69 -0.07 6.68
N ALA A 138 2.69 -0.89 7.00
CA ALA A 138 2.21 -1.03 8.38
C ALA A 138 3.32 -1.52 9.31
N GLN A 139 4.11 -2.51 8.90
CA GLN A 139 5.26 -3.00 9.67
C GLN A 139 6.35 -1.92 9.81
N ALA A 140 6.66 -1.20 8.73
CA ALA A 140 7.65 -0.13 8.73
C ALA A 140 7.29 1.04 9.64
N LEU A 141 6.00 1.37 9.71
CA LEU A 141 5.48 2.49 10.50
C LEU A 141 5.08 2.08 11.93
N GLY A 142 5.08 0.77 12.25
CA GLY A 142 4.56 0.26 13.52
C GLY A 142 3.06 0.47 13.68
N ALA A 143 2.32 0.45 12.57
CA ALA A 143 0.88 0.70 12.55
C ALA A 143 0.09 -0.44 13.20
N SER A 144 -1.04 -0.07 13.81
CA SER A 144 -2.01 -1.00 14.39
C SER A 144 -2.81 -1.74 13.31
N GLY A 145 -3.47 -2.83 13.71
CA GLY A 145 -4.39 -3.55 12.82
C GLY A 145 -5.56 -2.70 12.33
N ARG A 146 -6.00 -1.70 13.11
CA ARG A 146 -7.05 -0.75 12.70
C ARG A 146 -6.56 0.14 11.56
N GLU A 147 -5.38 0.73 11.70
CA GLU A 147 -4.75 1.54 10.66
C GLU A 147 -4.48 0.72 9.39
N PHE A 148 -4.04 -0.54 9.56
CA PHE A 148 -3.84 -1.48 8.46
C PHE A 148 -5.14 -1.75 7.68
N ILE A 149 -6.25 -2.04 8.38
CA ILE A 149 -7.55 -2.29 7.74
C ILE A 149 -8.11 -1.02 7.08
N ALA A 150 -7.95 0.15 7.71
CA ALA A 150 -8.39 1.41 7.14
C ALA A 150 -7.65 1.72 5.83
N ALA A 151 -6.32 1.52 5.79
CA ALA A 151 -5.50 1.75 4.62
C ALA A 151 -5.86 0.86 3.40
N MET A 152 -6.47 -0.31 3.61
CA MET A 152 -6.91 -1.19 2.52
C MET A 152 -8.17 -0.71 1.79
N ARG A 153 -8.91 0.22 2.40
CA ARG A 153 -10.18 0.71 1.88
C ARG A 153 -10.10 2.05 1.17
N ALA A 154 -9.04 2.80 1.42
CA ALA A 154 -8.73 4.06 0.74
C ALA A 154 -8.46 3.84 -0.75
#